data_AF-A0A819CCH3-F1
#
_entry.id   AF-A0A819CCH3-F1
#
_cell.length_a   1.000
_cell.length_b   1.000
_cell.length_c   1.000
_cell.angle_alpha   90.00
_cell.angle_beta   90.00
_cell.angle_gamma   90.00
#
_symmetry.space_group_name_H-M   'P 1'
#
loop_
_entity.id
_entity.type
_entity.pdbx_description
1 polymer ?
#
loop_
_entity_poly.entity_id
_entity_poly.type
_entity_poly.pdbx_seq_one_letter_code
_entity_poly.pdbx_strand_id
1 'polypeptide(L)'
;MGARQTRVPYNQWDLNRLSQTTGLDPNQISEIYQEFKQAAGRDGQLNMKEFSKLYSRFPGAQRQDSRYMEAQIPRIFRTFDRDGTGTLSFDEFLSGVVMMNHDTPRRDRIDYLIKQNNSYGQQYGDGRIPYEYGQEVFQRLNDYYGLPPGMEQQCWQQVDVNNRGYVTQDELMDYIAQQQAYNQRYQY
;
A
#
# COMPACT_ATOMS: atom_id res chain seq x y z
N MET A 1 4.82 12.39 -20.05
CA MET A 1 6.18 11.81 -19.95
C MET A 1 6.29 11.26 -18.53
N GLY A 2 6.24 9.94 -18.37
CA GLY A 2 6.12 9.30 -17.06
C GLY A 2 7.38 9.52 -16.24
N ALA A 3 7.25 10.20 -15.10
CA ALA A 3 8.31 10.26 -14.12
C ALA A 3 8.53 8.83 -13.60
N ARG A 4 9.65 8.21 -14.00
CA ARG A 4 10.17 7.03 -13.33
C ARG A 4 10.37 7.43 -11.87
N GLN A 5 9.54 6.90 -10.97
CA GLN A 5 9.76 7.07 -9.54
C GLN A 5 11.22 6.72 -9.25
N THR A 6 12.00 7.70 -8.80
CA THR A 6 13.36 7.50 -8.34
C THR A 6 13.30 6.62 -7.12
N ARG A 7 13.44 5.31 -7.34
CA ARG A 7 13.40 4.25 -6.33
C ARG A 7 14.51 4.51 -5.31
N VAL A 8 14.13 4.59 -4.03
CA VAL A 8 15.04 4.98 -2.94
C VAL A 8 15.92 3.79 -2.56
N PRO A 9 17.25 3.83 -2.75
CA PRO A 9 18.13 2.75 -2.32
C PRO A 9 18.15 2.63 -0.78
N TYR A 10 18.30 1.38 -0.32
CA TYR A 10 18.20 0.90 1.07
C TYR A 10 18.96 1.71 2.14
N ASN A 11 20.05 2.37 1.78
CA ASN A 11 20.86 3.18 2.70
C ASN A 11 20.20 4.49 3.15
N GLN A 12 18.98 4.77 2.70
CA GLN A 12 18.20 5.97 3.07
C GLN A 12 16.95 5.64 3.90
N TRP A 13 16.80 4.38 4.35
CA TRP A 13 15.57 3.90 4.99
C TRP A 13 15.70 3.96 6.51
N ASP A 14 14.90 4.82 7.12
CA ASP A 14 14.84 4.96 8.58
C ASP A 14 13.79 3.99 9.14
N LEU A 15 14.26 2.90 9.76
CA LEU A 15 13.39 1.88 10.36
C LEU A 15 12.48 2.44 11.47
N ASN A 16 12.93 3.48 12.19
CA ASN A 16 12.09 4.13 13.19
C ASN A 16 10.97 4.92 12.51
N ARG A 17 11.28 5.60 11.40
CA ARG A 17 10.26 6.28 10.58
C ARG A 17 9.26 5.30 9.96
N LEU A 18 9.73 4.12 9.52
CA LEU A 18 8.85 3.07 9.03
C LEU A 18 7.99 2.49 10.15
N SER A 19 8.53 2.29 11.35
CA SER A 19 7.73 1.86 12.50
C SER A 19 6.63 2.85 12.85
N GLN A 20 6.96 4.14 12.90
CA GLN A 20 6.00 5.22 13.18
C GLN A 20 4.89 5.33 12.13
N THR A 21 5.11 4.86 10.91
CA THR A 21 4.15 4.98 9.81
C THR A 21 3.38 3.69 9.57
N THR A 22 4.01 2.52 9.74
CA THR A 22 3.43 1.21 9.44
C THR A 22 2.65 0.61 10.61
N GLY A 23 2.87 1.10 11.83
CA GLY A 23 2.33 0.49 13.06
C GLY A 23 3.02 -0.82 13.44
N LEU A 24 4.04 -1.24 12.70
CA LEU A 24 4.87 -2.40 12.99
C LEU A 24 6.03 -2.01 13.92
N ASP A 25 6.42 -2.91 14.81
CA ASP A 25 7.62 -2.70 15.64
C ASP A 25 8.88 -2.71 14.75
N PRO A 26 9.93 -1.93 15.07
CA PRO A 26 11.16 -1.91 14.28
C PRO A 26 11.78 -3.31 14.08
N ASN A 27 11.63 -4.21 15.07
CA ASN A 27 12.12 -5.58 14.94
C ASN A 27 11.33 -6.37 13.90
N GLN A 28 10.00 -6.21 13.87
CA GLN A 28 9.16 -6.85 12.84
C GLN A 28 9.52 -6.34 11.44
N ILE A 29 9.75 -5.03 11.28
CA ILE A 29 10.16 -4.46 9.99
C ILE A 29 11.53 -5.00 9.58
N SER A 30 12.46 -5.13 10.54
CA SER A 30 13.77 -5.73 10.30
C SER A 30 13.65 -7.19 9.85
N GLU A 31 12.82 -8.00 10.52
CA GLU A 31 12.56 -9.39 10.13
C GLU A 31 11.96 -9.49 8.72
N ILE A 32 10.92 -8.69 8.43
CA ILE A 32 10.28 -8.62 7.12
C ILE A 32 11.31 -8.26 6.03
N TYR A 33 12.21 -7.31 6.33
CA TYR A 33 13.28 -6.92 5.42
C TYR A 33 14.30 -8.05 5.18
N GLN A 34 14.73 -8.75 6.24
CA GLN A 34 15.66 -9.87 6.09
C GLN A 34 15.07 -10.98 5.22
N GLU A 35 13.80 -11.31 5.43
CA GLU A 35 13.08 -12.29 4.61
C GLU A 35 12.95 -11.84 3.16
N PHE A 36 12.57 -10.58 2.93
CA PHE A 36 12.52 -9.98 1.59
C PHE A 36 13.87 -10.11 0.89
N LYS A 37 14.96 -9.70 1.55
CA LYS A 37 16.31 -9.72 0.99
C LYS A 37 16.78 -11.13 0.65
N GLN A 38 16.46 -12.11 1.50
CA GLN A 38 16.80 -13.51 1.26
C GLN A 38 16.08 -14.06 0.03
N ALA A 39 14.81 -13.70 -0.18
CA ALA A 39 14.04 -14.20 -1.31
C ALA A 39 14.30 -13.45 -2.62
N ALA A 40 14.52 -12.14 -2.56
CA ALA A 40 14.79 -11.28 -3.71
C ALA A 40 16.20 -11.48 -4.31
N GLY A 41 17.08 -12.23 -3.64
CA GLY A 41 18.40 -12.56 -4.19
C GLY A 41 19.25 -11.34 -4.58
N ARG A 42 19.76 -11.33 -5.82
CA ARG A 42 20.73 -10.32 -6.29
C ARG A 42 20.13 -9.12 -7.01
N ASP A 43 18.93 -9.24 -7.56
CA ASP A 43 18.25 -8.13 -8.25
C ASP A 43 17.49 -7.23 -7.27
N GLY A 44 17.28 -7.71 -6.03
CA GLY A 44 16.65 -6.95 -4.96
C GLY A 44 15.15 -6.75 -5.18
N GLN A 45 14.52 -7.57 -6.03
CA GLN A 45 13.09 -7.53 -6.30
C GLN A 45 12.49 -8.93 -6.15
N LEU A 46 11.22 -9.02 -5.74
CA LEU A 46 10.52 -10.29 -5.67
C LEU A 46 9.72 -10.53 -6.94
N ASN A 47 10.07 -11.57 -7.70
CA ASN A 47 9.17 -12.07 -8.72
C ASN A 47 8.01 -12.87 -8.10
N MET A 48 6.99 -13.19 -8.90
CA MET A 48 5.80 -13.93 -8.45
C MET A 48 6.12 -15.23 -7.69
N LYS A 49 7.17 -15.96 -8.11
CA LYS A 49 7.54 -17.24 -7.48
C LYS A 49 8.19 -17.02 -6.11
N GLU A 50 9.02 -16.00 -5.98
CA GLU A 50 9.67 -15.62 -4.72
C GLU A 50 8.64 -15.07 -3.74
N PHE A 51 7.76 -14.18 -4.21
CA PHE A 51 6.65 -13.68 -3.42
C PHE A 51 5.75 -14.81 -2.93
N SER A 52 5.39 -15.77 -3.78
CA SER A 52 4.56 -16.93 -3.39
C SER A 52 5.13 -17.72 -2.21
N LYS A 53 6.45 -17.95 -2.21
CA LYS A 53 7.14 -18.67 -1.11
C LYS A 53 7.15 -17.86 0.18
N LEU A 54 7.37 -16.56 0.05
CA LEU A 54 7.42 -15.62 1.16
C LEU A 54 6.05 -15.39 1.78
N TYR A 55 5.01 -15.23 0.96
CA TYR A 55 3.67 -14.82 1.38
C TYR A 55 3.12 -15.64 2.55
N SER A 56 3.34 -16.96 2.55
CA SER A 56 2.91 -17.86 3.63
C SER A 56 3.50 -17.58 5.03
N ARG A 57 4.61 -16.84 5.10
CA ARG A 57 5.33 -16.51 6.34
C ARG A 57 4.85 -15.20 6.98
N PHE A 58 4.16 -14.34 6.22
CA PHE A 58 3.79 -13.00 6.69
C PHE A 58 2.46 -12.97 7.46
N PRO A 59 2.30 -11.99 8.37
CA PRO A 59 1.05 -11.76 9.07
C PRO A 59 -0.13 -11.59 8.10
N GLY A 60 -1.25 -12.27 8.38
CA GLY A 60 -2.46 -12.24 7.54
C GLY A 60 -2.60 -13.43 6.58
N ALA A 61 -1.49 -14.02 6.13
CA ALA A 61 -1.50 -15.18 5.26
C ALA A 61 -1.96 -16.45 6.01
N GLN A 62 -1.56 -16.63 7.27
CA GLN A 62 -1.82 -17.85 8.05
C GLN A 62 -3.29 -18.11 8.40
N ARG A 63 -4.22 -17.18 8.10
CA ARG A 63 -5.65 -17.29 8.48
C ARG A 63 -6.54 -17.92 7.39
N GLN A 64 -5.98 -18.38 6.26
CA GLN A 64 -6.73 -18.95 5.14
C GLN A 64 -6.25 -20.35 4.74
N ASP A 65 -7.13 -21.10 4.06
CA ASP A 65 -6.84 -22.44 3.52
C ASP A 65 -5.76 -22.34 2.43
N SER A 66 -4.71 -23.16 2.50
CA SER A 66 -3.50 -23.03 1.67
C SER A 66 -3.77 -23.11 0.18
N ARG A 67 -4.75 -23.93 -0.24
CA ARG A 67 -5.18 -24.04 -1.64
C ARG A 67 -5.91 -22.81 -2.16
N TYR A 68 -6.71 -22.18 -1.29
CA TYR A 68 -7.41 -20.95 -1.64
C TYR A 68 -6.40 -19.81 -1.75
N MET A 69 -5.43 -19.75 -0.83
CA MET A 69 -4.37 -18.75 -0.86
C MET A 69 -3.52 -18.83 -2.13
N GLU A 70 -3.08 -20.02 -2.54
CA GLU A 70 -2.28 -20.19 -3.76
C GLU A 70 -2.97 -19.63 -5.01
N ALA A 71 -4.30 -19.78 -5.10
CA ALA A 71 -5.08 -19.23 -6.20
C ALA A 71 -5.20 -17.69 -6.17
N GLN A 72 -5.03 -17.06 -4.99
CA GLN A 72 -5.13 -15.61 -4.82
C GLN A 72 -3.77 -14.90 -4.97
N ILE A 73 -2.65 -15.61 -4.86
CA ILE A 73 -1.29 -15.04 -4.97
C ILE A 73 -1.13 -14.17 -6.23
N PRO A 74 -1.55 -14.59 -7.44
CA PRO A 74 -1.38 -13.76 -8.63
C PRO A 74 -2.15 -12.44 -8.58
N ARG A 75 -3.32 -12.44 -7.95
CA ARG A 75 -4.16 -11.26 -7.79
C ARG A 75 -3.55 -10.31 -6.77
N ILE A 76 -3.15 -10.83 -5.61
CA ILE A 76 -2.48 -10.09 -4.54
C ILE A 76 -1.18 -9.46 -5.06
N PHE A 77 -0.37 -10.23 -5.78
CA PHE A 77 0.86 -9.74 -6.36
C PHE A 77 0.61 -8.55 -7.30
N ARG A 78 -0.41 -8.63 -8.16
CA ARG A 78 -0.78 -7.51 -9.04
C ARG A 78 -1.25 -6.28 -8.26
N THR A 79 -1.96 -6.47 -7.14
CA THR A 79 -2.34 -5.36 -6.26
C THR A 79 -1.13 -4.69 -5.60
N PHE A 80 -0.01 -5.41 -5.44
CA PHE A 80 1.22 -4.87 -4.84
C PHE A 80 2.18 -4.29 -5.88
N ASP A 81 2.22 -4.85 -7.09
CA ASP A 81 3.05 -4.42 -8.22
C ASP A 81 2.48 -3.13 -8.85
N ARG A 82 2.82 -1.99 -8.25
CA ARG A 82 2.22 -0.68 -8.57
C ARG A 82 2.63 -0.19 -9.94
N ASP A 83 3.89 -0.42 -10.28
CA ASP A 83 4.46 0.05 -11.54
C ASP A 83 4.33 -0.97 -12.67
N GLY A 84 3.71 -2.12 -12.39
CA GLY A 84 3.42 -3.17 -13.37
C GLY A 84 4.69 -3.77 -13.94
N THR A 85 5.79 -3.77 -13.17
CA THR A 85 7.08 -4.30 -13.62
C THR A 85 7.12 -5.82 -13.61
N GLY A 86 6.12 -6.47 -13.01
CA GLY A 86 6.08 -7.91 -12.82
C GLY A 86 6.98 -8.38 -11.67
N THR A 87 7.47 -7.44 -10.86
CA THR A 87 8.37 -7.66 -9.72
C THR A 87 8.03 -6.69 -8.60
N LEU A 88 8.10 -7.12 -7.34
CA LEU A 88 7.85 -6.24 -6.20
C LEU A 88 9.16 -5.69 -5.65
N SER A 89 9.24 -4.36 -5.60
CA SER A 89 10.19 -3.67 -4.74
C SER A 89 9.85 -3.86 -3.25
N PHE A 90 10.80 -3.56 -2.36
CA PHE A 90 10.55 -3.67 -0.92
C PHE A 90 9.45 -2.71 -0.45
N ASP A 91 9.34 -1.51 -1.05
CA ASP A 91 8.28 -0.54 -0.72
C ASP A 91 6.89 -1.07 -1.07
N GLU A 92 6.77 -1.72 -2.23
CA GLU A 92 5.54 -2.35 -2.70
C GLU A 92 5.14 -3.51 -1.80
N PHE A 93 6.12 -4.36 -1.50
CA PHE A 93 5.94 -5.50 -0.62
C PHE A 93 5.52 -5.07 0.80
N LEU A 94 6.25 -4.14 1.42
CA LEU A 94 5.96 -3.63 2.76
C LEU A 94 4.57 -2.98 2.81
N SER A 95 4.20 -2.21 1.79
CA SER A 95 2.85 -1.63 1.71
C SER A 95 1.75 -2.68 1.71
N GLY A 96 1.97 -3.76 0.97
CA GLY A 96 1.08 -4.90 0.95
C GLY A 96 0.93 -5.58 2.32
N VAL A 97 2.06 -5.82 2.99
CA VAL A 97 2.10 -6.41 4.34
C VAL A 97 1.35 -5.55 5.35
N VAL A 98 1.57 -4.23 5.36
CA VAL A 98 0.87 -3.30 6.27
C VAL A 98 -0.64 -3.33 6.01
N MET A 99 -1.05 -3.26 4.74
CA MET A 99 -2.47 -3.32 4.39
C MET A 99 -3.11 -4.64 4.81
N MET A 100 -2.38 -5.76 4.77
CA MET A 100 -2.88 -7.08 5.19
C MET A 100 -2.77 -7.35 6.69
N ASN A 101 -2.00 -6.55 7.43
CA ASN A 101 -1.86 -6.70 8.87
C ASN A 101 -3.12 -6.25 9.61
N HIS A 102 -4.10 -7.14 9.75
CA HIS A 102 -5.36 -6.86 10.43
C HIS A 102 -5.22 -6.59 11.93
N ASP A 103 -4.05 -6.87 12.53
CA ASP A 103 -3.77 -6.49 13.91
C ASP A 103 -3.45 -4.99 14.02
N THR A 104 -3.09 -4.33 12.91
CA THR A 104 -3.01 -2.87 12.80
C THR A 104 -4.41 -2.28 12.51
N PRO A 105 -4.85 -1.26 13.26
CA PRO A 105 -6.13 -0.59 13.02
C PRO A 105 -6.28 -0.17 11.55
N ARG A 106 -7.50 -0.33 10.99
CA ARG A 106 -7.77 0.03 9.59
C ARG A 106 -7.39 1.47 9.28
N ARG A 107 -7.68 2.38 10.22
CA ARG A 107 -7.35 3.80 10.11
C ARG A 107 -5.86 3.98 9.86
N ASP A 108 -5.01 3.34 10.65
CA ASP A 108 -3.55 3.47 10.56
C ASP A 108 -3.01 2.84 9.26
N ARG A 109 -3.62 1.75 8.80
CA ARG A 109 -3.29 1.14 7.49
C ARG A 109 -3.58 2.08 6.31
N ILE A 110 -4.74 2.74 6.32
CA ILE A 110 -5.12 3.72 5.28
C ILE A 110 -4.27 4.99 5.39
N ASP A 111 -3.99 5.44 6.62
CA ASP A 111 -3.11 6.57 6.89
C ASP A 111 -1.70 6.35 6.31
N TYR A 112 -1.15 5.16 6.54
CA TYR A 112 0.10 4.72 5.93
C TYR A 112 0.04 4.78 4.40
N LEU A 113 -1.02 4.23 3.80
CA LEU A 113 -1.22 4.22 2.35
C LEU A 113 -1.21 5.64 1.77
N ILE A 114 -1.93 6.57 2.40
CA ILE A 114 -1.98 7.98 1.98
C ILE A 114 -0.60 8.60 2.06
N LYS A 115 0.11 8.45 3.18
CA LYS A 115 1.44 9.02 3.37
C LYS A 115 2.42 8.50 2.33
N GLN A 116 2.43 7.19 2.08
CA GLN A 116 3.30 6.56 1.09
C GLN A 116 3.04 7.05 -0.34
N ASN A 117 1.80 7.38 -0.66
CA ASN A 117 1.39 7.90 -1.96
C ASN A 117 1.34 9.43 -2.02
N ASN A 118 1.78 10.16 -1.00
CA ASN A 118 1.77 11.62 -0.99
C ASN A 118 3.17 12.19 -0.74
N SER A 119 4.09 12.00 -1.69
CA SER A 119 5.43 12.60 -1.61
C SER A 119 5.39 14.14 -1.64
N TYR A 120 4.36 14.73 -2.24
CA TYR A 120 4.13 16.17 -2.23
C TYR A 120 3.93 16.71 -0.80
N GLY A 121 2.95 16.20 -0.07
CA GLY A 121 2.68 16.64 1.30
C GLY A 121 3.85 16.40 2.25
N GLN A 122 4.68 15.38 1.98
CA GLN A 122 5.94 15.16 2.72
C GLN A 122 7.00 16.21 2.39
N GLN A 123 7.13 16.61 1.13
CA GLN A 123 8.14 17.59 0.70
C GLN A 123 7.82 19.00 1.20
N TYR A 124 6.55 19.40 1.16
CA TYR A 124 6.14 20.76 1.50
C TYR A 124 5.65 20.90 2.95
N GLY A 125 5.42 19.78 3.65
CA GLY A 125 5.00 19.76 5.05
C GLY A 125 3.61 20.35 5.31
N ASP A 126 2.83 20.59 4.25
CA ASP A 126 1.48 21.17 4.34
C ASP A 126 0.37 20.11 4.42
N GLY A 127 0.74 18.83 4.30
CA GLY A 127 -0.20 17.70 4.35
C GLY A 127 -1.21 17.69 3.20
N ARG A 128 -1.02 18.51 2.16
CA ARG A 128 -1.91 18.55 1.01
C ARG A 128 -1.64 17.36 0.10
N ILE A 129 -2.73 16.84 -0.45
CA ILE A 129 -2.76 15.75 -1.40
C ILE A 129 -3.35 16.34 -2.68
N PRO A 130 -2.53 16.66 -3.69
CA PRO A 130 -3.02 17.07 -5.00
C PRO A 130 -3.77 15.93 -5.70
N TYR A 131 -4.56 16.29 -6.71
CA TYR A 131 -5.35 15.35 -7.53
C TYR A 131 -4.58 14.08 -7.92
N GLU A 132 -3.38 14.22 -8.49
CA GLU A 132 -2.57 13.12 -9.01
C GLU A 132 -2.26 12.07 -7.91
N TYR A 133 -1.85 12.53 -6.73
CA TYR A 133 -1.55 11.68 -5.58
C TYR A 133 -2.82 11.06 -4.98
N GLY A 134 -3.92 11.81 -4.97
CA GLY A 134 -5.22 11.31 -4.52
C GLY A 134 -5.80 10.22 -5.42
N GLN A 135 -5.63 10.35 -6.74
CA GLN A 135 -6.02 9.32 -7.70
C GLN A 135 -5.27 8.02 -7.43
N GLU A 136 -3.96 8.08 -7.18
CA GLU A 136 -3.18 6.90 -6.84
C GLU A 136 -3.67 6.25 -5.53
N VAL A 137 -3.99 7.04 -4.50
CA VAL A 137 -4.56 6.50 -3.25
C VAL A 137 -5.88 5.77 -3.51
N PHE A 138 -6.81 6.39 -4.25
CA PHE A 138 -8.09 5.77 -4.55
C PHE A 138 -7.94 4.51 -5.39
N GLN A 139 -7.06 4.52 -6.40
CA GLN A 139 -6.77 3.35 -7.21
C GLN A 139 -6.29 2.19 -6.33
N ARG A 140 -5.37 2.45 -5.40
CA ARG A 140 -4.85 1.43 -4.49
C ARG A 140 -5.91 0.91 -3.53
N LEU A 141 -6.79 1.77 -3.03
CA LEU A 141 -7.91 1.34 -2.21
C LEU A 141 -8.89 0.50 -3.03
N ASN A 142 -9.19 0.90 -4.26
CA ASN A 142 -10.08 0.17 -5.15
C ASN A 142 -9.51 -1.22 -5.45
N ASP A 143 -8.23 -1.32 -5.80
CA ASP A 143 -7.56 -2.60 -6.03
C ASP A 143 -7.56 -3.49 -4.78
N TYR A 144 -7.30 -2.89 -3.61
CA TYR A 144 -7.29 -3.61 -2.33
C TYR A 144 -8.69 -4.09 -1.92
N TYR A 145 -9.73 -3.27 -2.04
CA TYR A 145 -11.11 -3.62 -1.69
C TYR A 145 -11.89 -4.30 -2.84
N GLY A 146 -11.26 -4.49 -4.01
CA GLY A 146 -11.87 -5.14 -5.17
C GLY A 146 -12.96 -4.31 -5.85
N LEU A 147 -12.90 -2.97 -5.76
CA LEU A 147 -13.84 -2.07 -6.40
C LEU A 147 -13.54 -1.93 -7.91
N PRO A 148 -14.56 -1.60 -8.73
CA PRO A 148 -14.37 -1.40 -10.16
C PRO A 148 -13.37 -0.27 -10.47
N PRO A 149 -12.48 -0.45 -11.45
CA PRO A 149 -11.59 0.62 -11.90
C PRO A 149 -12.39 1.76 -12.51
N GLY A 150 -11.89 2.99 -12.40
CA GLY A 150 -12.51 4.20 -12.93
C GLY A 150 -13.42 4.93 -11.93
N MET A 151 -13.59 4.40 -10.71
CA MET A 151 -14.31 5.09 -9.64
C MET A 151 -13.49 6.21 -8.98
N GLU A 152 -12.18 6.24 -9.19
CA GLU A 152 -11.24 7.16 -8.54
C GLU A 152 -11.59 8.63 -8.81
N GLN A 153 -12.01 8.96 -10.04
CA GLN A 153 -12.41 10.30 -10.42
C GLN A 153 -13.70 10.73 -9.69
N GLN A 154 -14.66 9.81 -9.55
CA GLN A 154 -15.91 10.07 -8.84
C GLN A 154 -15.67 10.24 -7.35
N CYS A 155 -14.84 9.37 -6.75
CA CYS A 155 -14.43 9.50 -5.35
C CYS A 155 -13.72 10.82 -5.11
N TRP A 156 -12.83 11.24 -6.03
CA TRP A 156 -12.14 12.52 -5.94
C TRP A 156 -13.10 13.71 -5.94
N GLN A 157 -14.05 13.76 -6.86
CA GLN A 157 -15.04 14.84 -6.94
C GLN A 157 -15.89 14.96 -5.66
N GLN A 158 -16.12 13.84 -4.96
CA GLN A 158 -16.86 13.84 -3.71
C GLN A 158 -16.04 14.30 -2.51
N VAL A 159 -14.71 14.14 -2.52
CA VAL A 159 -13.83 14.63 -1.44
C VAL A 159 -13.40 16.07 -1.67
N ASP A 160 -13.10 16.48 -2.91
CA ASP A 160 -12.76 17.86 -3.28
C ASP A 160 -14.00 18.66 -3.68
N VAL A 161 -14.99 18.75 -2.78
CA VAL A 161 -16.27 19.44 -3.02
C VAL A 161 -16.13 20.91 -3.41
N ASN A 162 -15.05 21.56 -2.99
CA ASN A 162 -14.76 22.96 -3.28
C ASN A 162 -13.91 23.14 -4.56
N ASN A 163 -13.56 22.05 -5.24
CA ASN A 163 -12.74 22.01 -6.45
C ASN A 163 -11.43 22.81 -6.30
N ARG A 164 -10.74 22.62 -5.16
CA ARG A 164 -9.48 23.28 -4.84
C ARG A 164 -8.31 22.69 -5.64
N GLY A 165 -8.47 21.49 -6.18
CA GLY A 165 -7.41 20.72 -6.82
C GLY A 165 -6.52 19.95 -5.83
N TYR A 166 -6.82 20.05 -4.53
CA TYR A 166 -6.16 19.31 -3.47
C TYR A 166 -7.12 19.05 -2.31
N VAL A 167 -6.83 18.01 -1.54
CA VAL A 167 -7.47 17.70 -0.26
C VAL A 167 -6.42 17.54 0.83
N THR A 168 -6.82 17.64 2.08
CA THR A 168 -5.99 17.31 3.23
C THR A 168 -6.08 15.83 3.54
N GLN A 169 -5.09 15.33 4.28
CA GLN A 169 -5.11 13.95 4.76
C GLN A 169 -6.35 13.63 5.59
N ASP A 170 -6.79 14.55 6.46
CA ASP A 170 -8.00 14.36 7.28
C ASP A 170 -9.26 14.30 6.42
N GLU A 171 -9.43 15.18 5.44
CA GLU A 171 -10.58 15.15 4.52
C GLU A 171 -10.67 13.82 3.75
N LEU A 172 -9.53 13.31 3.28
CA LEU A 172 -9.48 12.02 2.56
C LEU A 172 -9.77 10.85 3.50
N MET A 173 -9.23 10.86 4.71
CA MET A 173 -9.47 9.84 5.74
C MET A 173 -10.94 9.79 6.16
N ASP A 174 -11.55 10.95 6.40
CA ASP A 174 -12.95 11.07 6.78
C ASP A 174 -13.88 10.61 5.66
N TYR A 175 -13.56 10.96 4.40
CA TYR A 175 -14.29 10.45 3.23
C TYR A 175 -14.23 8.92 3.17
N ILE A 176 -13.03 8.32 3.25
CA ILE A 176 -12.85 6.87 3.18
C ILE A 176 -13.56 6.16 4.35
N ALA A 177 -13.58 6.76 5.54
CA ALA A 177 -14.30 6.22 6.69
C ALA A 177 -15.82 6.14 6.49
N GLN A 178 -16.39 7.07 5.73
CA GLN A 178 -17.83 7.13 5.44
C GLN A 178 -18.25 6.17 4.33
N GLN A 179 -17.35 5.80 3.42
CA GLN A 179 -17.69 4.89 2.32
C GLN A 179 -17.86 3.45 2.81
N GLN A 180 -19.07 2.91 2.65
CA GLN A 180 -19.34 1.50 2.98
C GLN A 180 -18.43 0.54 2.20
N ALA A 181 -18.09 0.89 0.96
CA ALA A 181 -17.20 0.10 0.11
C ALA A 181 -15.81 -0.15 0.74
N TYR A 182 -15.28 0.83 1.47
CA TYR A 182 -14.00 0.72 2.19
C TYR A 182 -14.15 0.28 3.66
N ASN A 183 -15.39 0.05 4.11
CA ASN A 183 -15.72 -0.46 5.45
C ASN A 183 -15.91 -1.97 5.48
N GLN A 184 -15.98 -2.61 4.31
CA GLN A 184 -16.10 -4.06 4.23
C GLN A 184 -14.78 -4.71 4.68
N ARG A 185 -14.88 -5.65 5.62
CA ARG A 185 -13.82 -6.64 5.83
C ARG A 185 -13.64 -7.34 4.49
N TYR A 186 -12.39 -7.51 4.04
CA TYR A 186 -12.03 -8.26 2.84
C TYR A 186 -13.09 -9.31 2.49
N GLN A 187 -13.94 -8.98 1.51
CA GLN A 187 -14.91 -9.92 0.99
C GLN A 187 -14.27 -10.54 -0.24
N TYR A 188 -13.71 -11.74 -0.06
CA TYR A 188 -13.51 -12.66 -1.17
C TYR A 188 -14.30 -13.93 -0.87
#